data_AF-A0A1Q7YL77-F1
#
_entry.id   AF-A0A1Q7YL77-F1
#
_cell.length_a   1.000
_cell.length_b   1.000
_cell.length_c   1.000
_cell.angle_alpha   90.00
_cell.angle_beta   90.00
_cell.angle_gamma   90.00
#
_symmetry.space_group_name_H-M   'P 1'
#
loop_
_entity.id
_entity.type
_entity.pdbx_description
1 polymer ?
#
loop_
_entity_poly.entity_id
_entity_poly.type
_entity_poly.pdbx_seq_one_letter_code
_entity_poly.pdbx_strand_id
1 'polypeptide(L)'
;MVIFLITSFVLIAAIVFAIRSWQSSAQPERAERSLPTRPVVSLFDEDRTGARALRSLDSVESKLTDEERRKLLARAAEGERIVLLEAHAIGKAELYEEVLNTLVDRARASDEPDKSLLALVSFVTRHENFSVSRKLAEAFIESWKRAPDRNFTAKMLHVAALACDAELYQEAVESAFEFWRDGKLPDVSAEELRMLADSEYWVLSSEARSSGAGFLLKRTLSKMRRELESKARAS
;
A
#
# COMPACT_ATOMS: atom_id res chain seq x y z
N MET A 1 40.23 -33.35 11.43
CA MET A 1 39.54 -33.52 10.13
C MET A 1 38.16 -34.14 10.23
N VAL A 2 37.91 -35.14 11.10
CA VAL A 2 36.62 -35.86 11.17
C VAL A 2 35.44 -34.99 11.63
N ILE A 3 35.64 -34.05 12.56
CA ILE A 3 34.57 -33.18 13.08
C ILE A 3 33.98 -32.28 11.99
N PHE A 4 34.80 -31.76 11.08
CA PHE A 4 34.34 -30.91 9.97
C PHE A 4 33.50 -31.66 8.93
N LEU A 5 33.78 -32.95 8.72
CA LEU A 5 32.97 -33.82 7.85
C LEU A 5 31.58 -34.05 8.43
N ILE A 6 31.50 -34.27 9.75
CA ILE A 6 30.22 -34.50 10.44
C ILE A 6 29.36 -33.23 10.42
N THR A 7 29.93 -32.06 10.72
CA THR A 7 29.19 -30.78 10.70
C THR A 7 28.72 -30.42 9.30
N SER A 8 29.54 -30.68 8.26
CA SER A 8 29.14 -30.44 6.87
C SER A 8 27.99 -31.33 6.44
N PHE A 9 27.97 -32.60 6.88
CA PHE A 9 26.90 -33.53 6.52
C PHE A 9 25.57 -33.15 7.18
N VAL A 10 25.61 -32.71 8.44
CA VAL A 10 24.41 -32.23 9.17
C VAL A 10 23.83 -30.97 8.51
N LEU A 11 24.69 -30.03 8.09
CA LEU A 11 24.25 -28.81 7.42
C LEU A 11 23.53 -29.11 6.10
N ILE A 12 24.08 -30.01 5.29
CA ILE A 12 23.48 -30.42 4.01
C ILE A 12 22.15 -31.15 4.25
N ALA A 13 22.09 -32.04 5.24
CA ALA A 13 20.86 -32.74 5.61
C ALA A 13 19.75 -31.76 6.05
N ALA A 14 20.09 -30.72 6.81
CA ALA A 14 19.14 -29.69 7.24
C ALA A 14 18.60 -28.88 6.05
N ILE A 15 19.45 -28.53 5.09
CA ILE A 15 19.04 -27.80 3.87
C ILE A 15 18.10 -28.65 3.01
N VAL A 16 18.44 -29.93 2.79
CA VAL A 16 17.59 -30.87 2.03
C VAL A 16 16.24 -31.07 2.72
N PHE A 17 16.21 -31.16 4.05
CA PHE A 17 14.97 -31.29 4.82
C PHE A 17 14.09 -30.03 4.72
N ALA A 18 14.69 -28.83 4.81
CA ALA A 18 13.96 -27.57 4.64
C ALA A 18 13.32 -27.46 3.25
N ILE A 19 14.08 -27.76 2.18
CA ILE A 19 13.56 -27.75 0.80
C ILE A 19 12.43 -28.78 0.63
N ARG A 20 12.58 -29.98 1.19
CA ARG A 20 11.56 -31.03 1.12
C ARG A 20 10.27 -30.66 1.85
N SER A 21 10.37 -29.99 3.00
CA SER A 21 9.19 -29.52 3.75
C SER A 21 8.40 -28.44 3.00
N TRP A 22 9.08 -27.54 2.28
CA TRP A 22 8.43 -26.55 1.42
C TRP A 22 7.77 -27.17 0.19
N GLN A 23 8.38 -28.20 -0.41
CA GLN A 23 7.76 -28.92 -1.53
C GLN A 23 6.55 -29.75 -1.10
N SER A 24 6.55 -30.28 0.13
CA SER A 24 5.41 -31.02 0.68
C SER A 24 4.16 -30.15 0.91
N SER A 25 4.31 -28.83 1.02
CA SER A 25 3.16 -27.91 1.14
C SER A 25 2.45 -27.64 -0.19
N ALA A 26 2.95 -28.18 -1.31
CA ALA A 26 2.44 -27.91 -2.66
C ALA A 26 2.00 -29.17 -3.45
N GLN A 27 1.59 -30.25 -2.77
CA GLN A 27 0.72 -31.26 -3.40
C GLN A 27 -0.65 -31.29 -2.72
N PRO A 28 -1.74 -31.08 -3.48
CA PRO A 28 -3.07 -31.34 -2.97
C PRO A 28 -3.18 -32.86 -2.81
N GLU A 29 -3.37 -33.32 -1.58
CA GLU A 29 -3.97 -34.62 -1.37
C GLU A 29 -5.23 -34.67 -2.22
N ARG A 30 -5.21 -35.57 -3.22
CA ARG A 30 -6.39 -36.30 -3.68
C ARG A 30 -6.96 -37.04 -2.49
N ALA A 31 -7.59 -36.30 -1.59
CA ALA A 31 -8.61 -36.81 -0.72
C ALA A 31 -9.86 -36.97 -1.59
N GLU A 32 -10.27 -38.22 -1.78
CA GLU A 32 -11.61 -38.60 -2.18
C GLU A 32 -12.63 -37.91 -1.26
N ARG A 33 -13.01 -36.68 -1.61
CA ARG A 33 -14.22 -36.03 -1.13
C ARG A 33 -15.25 -36.24 -2.22
N SER A 34 -16.07 -37.27 -2.05
CA SER A 34 -17.39 -37.33 -2.68
C SER A 34 -18.02 -35.94 -2.57
N LEU A 35 -18.19 -35.28 -3.70
CA LEU A 35 -18.84 -33.98 -3.75
C LEU A 35 -20.22 -34.14 -3.10
N PRO A 36 -20.60 -33.32 -2.10
CA PRO A 36 -22.00 -33.25 -1.73
C PRO A 36 -22.75 -32.85 -3.00
N THR A 37 -23.70 -33.68 -3.43
CA THR A 37 -24.63 -33.36 -4.51
C THR A 37 -25.32 -32.07 -4.14
N ARG A 38 -24.85 -30.96 -4.72
CA ARG A 38 -25.48 -29.66 -4.58
C ARG A 38 -26.87 -29.82 -5.22
N PRO A 39 -27.98 -29.67 -4.48
CA PRO A 39 -29.27 -29.58 -5.13
C PRO A 39 -29.19 -28.39 -6.11
N VAL A 40 -29.63 -28.62 -7.35
CA VAL A 40 -29.71 -27.57 -8.37
C VAL A 40 -30.77 -26.60 -7.89
N VAL A 41 -30.35 -25.53 -7.23
CA VAL A 41 -31.24 -24.45 -6.81
C VAL A 41 -31.64 -23.69 -8.06
N SER A 42 -32.92 -23.81 -8.41
CA SER A 42 -33.53 -23.08 -9.51
C SER A 42 -33.49 -21.58 -9.19
N LEU A 43 -33.21 -20.76 -10.20
CA LEU A 43 -33.22 -19.29 -10.07
C LEU A 43 -34.64 -18.70 -9.85
N PHE A 44 -35.64 -19.58 -9.67
CA PHE A 44 -37.05 -19.28 -9.47
C PHE A 44 -37.62 -19.88 -8.17
N ASP A 45 -36.78 -20.45 -7.29
CA ASP A 45 -37.22 -20.83 -5.94
C ASP A 45 -37.31 -19.56 -5.06
N GLU A 46 -38.36 -18.79 -5.30
CA GLU A 46 -38.85 -17.82 -4.33
C GLU A 46 -39.32 -18.57 -3.07
N ASP A 47 -39.04 -17.95 -1.92
CA ASP A 47 -39.61 -18.25 -0.60
C ASP A 47 -39.00 -19.41 0.24
N ARG A 48 -38.00 -19.05 1.08
CA ARG A 48 -38.14 -18.94 2.57
C ARG A 48 -36.94 -19.32 3.43
N THR A 49 -35.84 -19.84 2.88
CA THR A 49 -34.71 -20.34 3.72
C THR A 49 -33.51 -19.40 3.79
N GLY A 50 -33.32 -18.49 2.82
CA GLY A 50 -32.17 -17.57 2.78
C GLY A 50 -32.22 -16.42 3.80
N ALA A 51 -33.42 -15.98 4.18
CA ALA A 51 -33.59 -14.78 5.03
C ALA A 51 -33.25 -14.99 6.51
N ARG A 52 -33.14 -16.24 7.02
CA ARG A 52 -32.75 -16.53 8.41
C ARG A 52 -31.25 -16.82 8.57
N ALA A 53 -30.61 -17.41 7.57
CA ALA A 53 -29.16 -17.67 7.58
C ALA A 53 -28.33 -16.39 7.32
N LEU A 54 -28.87 -15.43 6.56
CA LEU A 54 -28.22 -14.13 6.37
C LEU A 54 -28.35 -13.21 7.60
N ARG A 55 -29.48 -13.27 8.34
CA ARG A 55 -29.67 -12.48 9.57
C ARG A 55 -28.83 -12.93 10.78
N SER A 56 -28.19 -14.09 10.71
CA SER A 56 -27.31 -14.60 11.76
C SER A 56 -25.81 -14.38 11.49
N LEU A 57 -25.47 -13.86 10.30
CA LEU A 57 -24.12 -13.40 9.96
C LEU A 57 -23.98 -11.87 10.03
N ASP A 58 -25.09 -11.12 9.87
CA ASP A 58 -25.16 -9.68 10.15
C ASP A 58 -25.07 -9.33 11.65
N SER A 59 -25.19 -10.30 12.57
CA SER A 59 -25.22 -10.03 14.01
C SER A 59 -23.87 -10.06 14.71
N VAL A 60 -22.75 -10.11 13.97
CA VAL A 60 -21.40 -9.81 14.48
C VAL A 60 -20.87 -8.51 13.86
N GLU A 61 -21.77 -7.60 13.51
CA GLU A 61 -21.40 -6.20 13.29
C GLU A 61 -21.00 -5.63 14.65
N SER A 62 -19.69 -5.67 14.94
CA SER A 62 -19.10 -5.07 16.13
C SER A 62 -19.55 -3.61 16.19
N LYS A 63 -20.53 -3.34 17.07
CA LYS A 63 -20.83 -2.00 17.55
C LYS A 63 -19.62 -1.57 18.38
N LEU A 64 -18.56 -1.17 17.67
CA LEU A 64 -17.46 -0.41 18.24
C LEU A 64 -18.10 0.66 19.11
N THR A 65 -17.85 0.60 20.40
CA THR A 65 -18.40 1.58 21.31
C THR A 65 -17.76 2.92 20.99
N ASP A 66 -18.52 4.01 21.08
CA ASP A 66 -17.97 5.37 20.92
C ASP A 66 -16.79 5.61 21.88
N GLU A 67 -16.77 4.88 22.99
CA GLU A 67 -15.68 4.85 23.95
C GLU A 67 -14.38 4.25 23.38
N GLU A 68 -14.46 3.09 22.72
CA GLU A 68 -13.29 2.47 22.06
C GLU A 68 -12.75 3.35 20.93
N ARG A 69 -13.63 3.92 20.12
CA ARG A 69 -13.25 4.89 19.08
C ARG A 69 -12.49 6.07 19.69
N ARG A 70 -13.03 6.69 20.76
CA ARG A 70 -12.39 7.81 21.44
C ARG A 70 -11.03 7.44 22.02
N LYS A 71 -10.89 6.24 22.60
CA LYS A 71 -9.60 5.75 23.13
C LYS A 71 -8.55 5.59 22.03
N LEU A 72 -8.92 5.02 20.89
CA LEU A 72 -8.00 4.88 19.75
C LEU A 72 -7.55 6.25 19.22
N LEU A 73 -8.48 7.19 19.08
CA LEU A 73 -8.18 8.55 18.62
C LEU A 73 -7.31 9.33 19.62
N ALA A 74 -7.54 9.17 20.93
CA ALA A 74 -6.71 9.81 21.95
C ALA A 74 -5.25 9.32 21.88
N ARG A 75 -5.05 7.99 21.79
CA ARG A 75 -3.71 7.40 21.62
C ARG A 75 -3.05 7.78 20.28
N ALA A 76 -3.85 7.88 19.22
CA ALA A 76 -3.38 8.40 17.93
C ALA A 76 -2.91 9.85 18.04
N ALA A 77 -3.62 10.69 18.78
CA ALA A 77 -3.24 12.08 19.05
C ALA A 77 -1.96 12.18 19.90
N GLU A 78 -1.66 11.19 20.74
CA GLU A 78 -0.39 11.07 21.45
C GLU A 78 0.77 10.63 20.54
N GLY A 79 0.46 10.10 19.34
CA GLY A 79 1.44 9.68 18.34
C GLY A 79 1.71 8.16 18.32
N GLU A 80 0.89 7.37 19.00
CA GLU A 80 1.05 5.91 19.02
C GLU A 80 0.67 5.29 17.67
N ARG A 81 1.65 4.89 16.86
CA ARG A 81 1.39 4.31 15.52
C ARG A 81 0.74 2.92 15.56
N ILE A 82 0.95 2.17 16.64
CA ILE A 82 0.42 0.81 16.81
C ILE A 82 -1.12 0.80 16.76
N VAL A 83 -1.78 1.90 17.12
CA VAL A 83 -3.24 2.00 17.07
C VAL A 83 -3.83 1.88 15.66
N LEU A 84 -3.03 2.07 14.61
CA LEU A 84 -3.44 1.77 13.23
C LEU A 84 -3.68 0.28 13.01
N LEU A 85 -2.88 -0.59 13.64
CA LEU A 85 -3.08 -2.05 13.56
C LEU A 85 -4.38 -2.45 14.24
N GLU A 86 -4.67 -1.84 15.39
CA GLU A 86 -5.92 -2.05 16.13
C GLU A 86 -7.12 -1.56 15.31
N ALA A 87 -7.04 -0.34 14.73
CA ALA A 87 -8.08 0.22 13.87
C ALA A 87 -8.32 -0.61 12.60
N HIS A 88 -7.25 -1.12 11.98
CA HIS A 88 -7.34 -1.99 10.81
C HIS A 88 -7.97 -3.35 11.16
N ALA A 89 -7.60 -3.94 12.31
CA ALA A 89 -8.15 -5.22 12.77
C ALA A 89 -9.66 -5.17 13.05
N ILE A 90 -10.20 -3.99 13.42
CA ILE A 90 -11.64 -3.77 13.58
C ILE A 90 -12.39 -3.85 12.24
N GLY A 91 -11.70 -3.64 11.11
CA GLY A 91 -12.28 -3.78 9.77
C GLY A 91 -13.17 -2.61 9.33
N LYS A 92 -13.20 -1.50 10.08
CA LYS A 92 -13.95 -0.28 9.72
C LYS A 92 -13.03 0.71 9.01
N ALA A 93 -13.22 0.89 7.70
CA ALA A 93 -12.40 1.77 6.88
C ALA A 93 -12.38 3.22 7.39
N GLU A 94 -13.55 3.76 7.77
CA GLU A 94 -13.68 5.13 8.29
C GLU A 94 -12.87 5.35 9.57
N LEU A 95 -12.86 4.38 10.49
CA LEU A 95 -12.10 4.46 11.73
C LEU A 95 -10.59 4.43 11.45
N TYR A 96 -10.15 3.52 10.58
CA TYR A 96 -8.76 3.45 10.16
C TYR A 96 -8.30 4.79 9.56
N GLU A 97 -9.10 5.35 8.64
CA GLU A 97 -8.80 6.62 8.00
C GLU A 97 -8.74 7.77 9.00
N GLU A 98 -9.67 7.85 9.95
CA GLU A 98 -9.68 8.88 10.98
C GLU A 98 -8.47 8.79 11.91
N VAL A 99 -8.10 7.59 12.34
CA VAL A 99 -6.90 7.33 13.14
C VAL A 99 -5.64 7.73 12.36
N LEU A 100 -5.55 7.35 11.08
CA LEU A 100 -4.43 7.71 10.22
C LEU A 100 -4.33 9.23 10.04
N ASN A 101 -5.45 9.89 9.80
CA ASN A 101 -5.50 11.34 9.64
C ASN A 101 -5.12 12.08 10.94
N THR A 102 -5.47 11.53 12.10
CA THR A 102 -5.06 12.05 13.41
C THR A 102 -3.54 11.92 13.61
N LEU A 103 -2.96 10.78 13.23
CA LEU A 103 -1.51 10.56 13.28
C LEU A 103 -0.76 11.49 12.32
N VAL A 104 -1.33 11.79 11.14
CA VAL A 104 -0.77 12.76 10.20
C VAL A 104 -0.74 14.16 10.82
N ASP A 105 -1.83 14.60 11.43
CA ASP A 105 -1.88 15.91 12.10
C ASP A 105 -0.87 15.99 13.23
N ARG A 106 -0.76 14.93 14.04
CA ARG A 106 0.23 14.84 15.11
C ARG A 106 1.66 14.89 14.58
N ALA A 107 1.95 14.17 13.48
CA ALA A 107 3.26 14.17 12.85
C ALA A 107 3.64 15.57 12.31
N ARG A 108 2.69 16.28 11.68
CA ARG A 108 2.89 17.65 11.19
C ARG A 108 3.13 18.66 12.31
N ALA A 109 2.54 18.44 13.49
CA ALA A 109 2.72 19.28 14.67
C ALA A 109 3.94 18.91 15.53
N SER A 110 4.76 17.93 15.11
CA SER A 110 5.99 17.57 15.82
C SER A 110 7.13 18.55 15.53
N ASP A 111 8.15 18.55 16.39
CA ASP A 111 9.34 19.40 16.21
C ASP A 111 10.11 19.05 14.92
N GLU A 112 10.05 17.80 14.48
CA GLU A 112 10.69 17.29 13.27
C GLU A 112 9.66 16.67 12.31
N PRO A 113 8.83 17.50 11.63
CA PRO A 113 7.66 17.02 10.89
C PRO A 113 8.02 16.06 9.76
N ASP A 114 9.11 16.32 9.03
CA ASP A 114 9.52 15.51 7.87
C ASP A 114 9.97 14.10 8.31
N LYS A 115 10.70 14.00 9.42
CA LYS A 115 11.10 12.70 10.00
C LYS A 115 9.91 11.93 10.55
N SER A 116 8.99 12.62 11.23
CA SER A 116 7.77 12.02 11.77
C SER A 116 6.86 11.48 10.65
N LEU A 117 6.68 12.25 9.57
CA LEU A 117 5.92 11.83 8.40
C LEU A 117 6.58 10.65 7.69
N LEU A 118 7.90 10.69 7.48
CA LEU A 118 8.64 9.58 6.88
C LEU A 118 8.52 8.29 7.71
N ALA A 119 8.56 8.39 9.03
CA ALA A 119 8.39 7.25 9.92
C ALA A 119 6.97 6.69 9.88
N LEU A 120 5.94 7.54 9.74
CA LEU A 120 4.55 7.13 9.56
C LEU A 120 4.34 6.45 8.21
N VAL A 121 4.85 7.04 7.12
CA VAL A 121 4.84 6.42 5.78
C VAL A 121 5.51 5.06 5.82
N SER A 122 6.71 4.96 6.40
CA SER A 122 7.47 3.70 6.49
C SER A 122 6.75 2.64 7.31
N PHE A 123 5.94 3.07 8.29
CA PHE A 123 5.08 2.16 9.05
C PHE A 123 3.95 1.64 8.18
N VAL A 124 3.23 2.53 7.50
CA VAL A 124 2.11 2.17 6.62
C VAL A 124 2.54 1.26 5.47
N THR A 125 3.62 1.61 4.75
CA THR A 125 4.08 0.83 3.59
C THR A 125 4.69 -0.52 3.95
N ARG A 126 5.10 -0.73 5.20
CA ARG A 126 5.59 -2.04 5.69
C ARG A 126 4.45 -3.05 5.89
N HIS A 127 3.22 -2.56 6.07
CA HIS A 127 2.05 -3.39 6.27
C HIS A 127 1.26 -3.48 4.96
N GLU A 128 1.40 -4.59 4.22
CA GLU A 128 0.87 -4.77 2.85
C GLU A 128 -0.64 -4.49 2.69
N ASN A 129 -1.42 -4.57 3.77
CA ASN A 129 -2.87 -4.38 3.75
C ASN A 129 -3.31 -2.96 4.12
N PHE A 130 -2.38 -2.05 4.39
CA PHE A 130 -2.72 -0.69 4.81
C PHE A 130 -2.90 0.21 3.59
N SER A 131 -4.05 0.87 3.50
CA SER A 131 -4.26 1.94 2.53
C SER A 131 -3.57 3.22 3.00
N VAL A 132 -2.97 3.94 2.06
CA VAL A 132 -2.47 5.29 2.30
C VAL A 132 -3.63 6.26 2.15
N SER A 133 -3.89 7.10 3.15
CA SER A 133 -4.91 8.15 3.00
C SER A 133 -4.40 9.28 2.11
N ARG A 134 -5.33 9.94 1.41
CA ARG A 134 -5.05 11.14 0.61
C ARG A 134 -4.29 12.19 1.42
N LYS A 135 -4.74 12.44 2.65
CA LYS A 135 -4.14 13.41 3.58
C LYS A 135 -2.68 13.08 3.93
N LEU A 136 -2.34 11.80 4.12
CA LEU A 136 -0.97 11.37 4.37
C LEU A 136 -0.09 11.64 3.14
N ALA A 137 -0.58 11.28 1.95
CA ALA A 137 0.15 11.47 0.71
C ALA A 137 0.37 12.97 0.40
N GLU A 138 -0.66 13.81 0.55
CA GLU A 138 -0.54 15.28 0.42
C GLU A 138 0.48 15.86 1.41
N ALA A 139 0.39 15.49 2.69
CA ALA A 139 1.35 15.96 3.71
C ALA A 139 2.79 15.53 3.38
N PHE A 140 2.97 14.34 2.80
CA PHE A 140 4.27 13.83 2.41
C PHE A 140 4.82 14.51 1.14
N ILE A 141 3.97 14.77 0.15
CA ILE A 141 4.32 15.57 -1.04
C ILE A 141 4.78 16.97 -0.62
N GLU A 142 4.06 17.63 0.29
CA GLU A 142 4.42 18.95 0.79
C GLU A 142 5.72 18.95 1.60
N SER A 143 6.00 17.86 2.32
CA SER A 143 7.30 17.65 2.98
C SER A 143 8.42 17.53 1.95
N TRP A 144 8.22 16.71 0.90
CA TRP A 144 9.18 16.53 -0.20
C TRP A 144 9.46 17.81 -0.99
N LYS A 145 8.43 18.64 -1.28
CA LYS A 145 8.60 19.92 -2.00
C LYS A 145 9.59 20.88 -1.30
N ARG A 146 9.79 20.77 0.03
CA ARG A 146 10.73 21.63 0.79
C ARG A 146 12.20 21.19 0.64
N ALA A 147 12.43 19.88 0.56
CA ALA A 147 13.75 19.28 0.50
C ALA A 147 13.75 18.13 -0.51
N PRO A 148 13.65 18.43 -1.81
CA PRO A 148 13.60 17.41 -2.85
C PRO A 148 14.96 16.70 -2.96
N ASP A 149 14.96 15.38 -2.81
CA ASP A 149 16.13 14.54 -3.06
C ASP A 149 15.75 13.27 -3.84
N ARG A 150 16.73 12.60 -4.44
CA ARG A 150 16.52 11.40 -5.26
C ARG A 150 15.75 10.29 -4.53
N ASN A 151 16.17 9.93 -3.33
CA ASN A 151 15.55 8.85 -2.56
C ASN A 151 14.15 9.24 -2.09
N PHE A 152 13.97 10.50 -1.72
CA PHE A 152 12.69 11.02 -1.24
C PHE A 152 11.69 11.20 -2.38
N THR A 153 12.16 11.51 -3.60
CA THR A 153 11.33 11.58 -4.81
C THR A 153 10.72 10.23 -5.14
N ALA A 154 11.51 9.15 -5.13
CA ALA A 154 11.00 7.80 -5.37
C ALA A 154 9.94 7.41 -4.33
N LYS A 155 10.19 7.69 -3.05
CA LYS A 155 9.22 7.44 -1.97
C LYS A 155 7.95 8.29 -2.13
N MET A 156 8.10 9.55 -2.51
CA MET A 156 6.98 10.48 -2.69
C MET A 156 6.05 9.98 -3.80
N LEU A 157 6.60 9.59 -4.96
CA LEU A 157 5.81 9.04 -6.06
C LEU A 157 5.12 7.72 -5.65
N HIS A 158 5.84 6.85 -4.95
CA HIS A 158 5.27 5.59 -4.46
C HIS A 158 4.09 5.82 -3.50
N VAL A 159 4.23 6.72 -2.54
CA VAL A 159 3.17 7.07 -1.58
C VAL A 159 1.96 7.70 -2.28
N ALA A 160 2.20 8.59 -3.24
CA ALA A 160 1.14 9.19 -4.04
C ALA A 160 0.37 8.13 -4.85
N ALA A 161 1.06 7.12 -5.40
CA ALA A 161 0.42 6.02 -6.10
C ALA A 161 -0.39 5.11 -5.16
N LEU A 162 0.12 4.82 -3.96
CA LEU A 162 -0.58 4.01 -2.96
C LEU A 162 -1.87 4.65 -2.44
N ALA A 163 -1.98 5.99 -2.50
CA ALA A 163 -3.22 6.69 -2.16
C ALA A 163 -4.37 6.38 -3.13
N CYS A 164 -4.09 5.70 -4.25
CA CYS A 164 -5.08 5.30 -5.26
C CYS A 164 -5.93 6.47 -5.81
N ASP A 165 -5.35 7.67 -5.81
CA ASP A 165 -5.95 8.90 -6.33
C ASP A 165 -5.15 9.35 -7.56
N ALA A 166 -5.77 9.27 -8.74
CA ALA A 166 -5.10 9.58 -9.99
C ALA A 166 -4.78 11.07 -10.14
N GLU A 167 -5.59 11.97 -9.55
CA GLU A 167 -5.33 13.41 -9.58
C GLU A 167 -4.12 13.74 -8.70
N LEU A 168 -4.08 13.17 -7.49
CA LEU A 168 -2.97 13.37 -6.57
C LEU A 168 -1.65 12.83 -7.15
N TYR A 169 -1.68 11.64 -7.75
CA TYR A 169 -0.50 11.08 -8.39
C TYR A 169 -0.06 11.90 -9.62
N GLN A 170 -1.00 12.44 -10.39
CA GLN A 170 -0.68 13.36 -11.48
C GLN A 170 0.02 14.62 -10.95
N GLU A 171 -0.49 15.27 -9.90
CA GLU A 171 0.13 16.45 -9.30
C GLU A 171 1.55 16.15 -8.79
N ALA A 172 1.74 14.99 -8.15
CA ALA A 172 3.03 14.53 -7.67
C ALA A 172 4.06 14.37 -8.83
N VAL A 173 3.65 13.73 -9.92
CA VAL A 173 4.49 13.56 -11.12
C VAL A 173 4.81 14.89 -11.78
N GLU A 174 3.82 15.77 -11.92
CA GLU A 174 4.03 17.11 -12.50
C GLU A 174 5.00 17.93 -11.64
N SER A 175 4.83 17.90 -10.31
CA SER A 175 5.75 18.56 -9.38
C SER A 175 7.17 18.03 -9.48
N ALA A 176 7.36 16.70 -9.52
CA ALA A 176 8.67 16.08 -9.69
C ALA A 176 9.32 16.47 -11.02
N PHE A 177 8.53 16.52 -12.10
CA PHE A 177 8.99 16.91 -13.41
C PHE A 177 9.41 18.37 -13.48
N GLU A 178 8.65 19.28 -12.87
CA GLU A 178 9.01 20.70 -12.79
C GLU A 178 10.28 20.90 -11.97
N PHE A 179 10.42 20.23 -10.82
CA PHE A 179 11.61 20.32 -9.99
C PHE A 179 12.85 19.79 -10.70
N TRP A 180 12.71 18.73 -11.49
CA TRP A 180 13.78 18.23 -12.34
C TRP A 180 14.17 19.23 -13.43
N ARG A 181 13.19 19.81 -14.12
CA ARG A 181 13.41 20.83 -15.16
C ARG A 181 14.11 22.07 -14.62
N ASP A 182 13.79 22.45 -13.38
CA ASP A 182 14.38 23.58 -12.67
C ASP A 182 15.77 23.26 -12.08
N GLY A 183 16.28 22.04 -12.24
CA GLY A 183 17.58 21.62 -11.71
C GLY A 183 17.60 21.42 -10.18
N LYS A 184 16.44 21.34 -9.52
CA LYS A 184 16.31 21.09 -8.07
C LYS A 184 16.51 19.62 -7.70
N LEU A 185 16.56 18.74 -8.69
CA LEU A 185 16.84 17.30 -8.55
C LEU A 185 18.13 16.94 -9.32
N PRO A 186 19.30 17.44 -8.89
CA PRO A 186 20.55 17.27 -9.66
C PRO A 186 20.99 15.80 -9.76
N ASP A 187 20.63 14.97 -8.78
CA ASP A 187 21.01 13.56 -8.71
C ASP A 187 20.02 12.62 -9.43
N VAL A 188 18.95 13.16 -10.03
CA VAL A 188 17.93 12.37 -10.75
C VAL A 188 18.12 12.57 -12.25
N SER A 189 18.49 11.49 -12.95
CA SER A 189 18.59 11.52 -14.41
C SER A 189 17.20 11.58 -15.07
N ALA A 190 17.13 12.08 -16.31
CA ALA A 190 15.88 12.09 -17.08
C ALA A 190 15.28 10.69 -17.26
N GLU A 191 16.15 9.69 -17.48
CA GLU A 191 15.75 8.30 -17.62
C GLU A 191 15.22 7.73 -16.30
N GLU A 192 15.89 8.01 -15.18
CA GLU A 192 15.44 7.58 -13.86
C GLU A 192 14.07 8.15 -13.51
N LEU A 193 13.86 9.46 -13.70
CA LEU A 193 12.56 10.08 -13.40
C LEU A 193 11.44 9.48 -14.26
N ARG A 194 11.72 9.20 -15.55
CA ARG A 194 10.77 8.52 -16.43
C ARG A 194 10.44 7.13 -15.90
N MET A 195 11.45 6.34 -15.54
CA MET A 195 11.25 4.98 -15.03
C MET A 195 10.43 4.98 -13.74
N LEU A 196 10.73 5.88 -12.79
CA LEU A 196 9.99 6.00 -11.54
C LEU A 196 8.52 6.33 -11.78
N ALA A 197 8.22 7.33 -12.60
CA ALA A 197 6.84 7.73 -12.88
C ALA A 197 6.05 6.63 -13.62
N ASP A 198 6.70 5.91 -14.54
CA ASP A 198 6.09 4.81 -15.28
C ASP A 198 5.91 3.54 -14.41
N SER A 199 6.82 3.26 -13.48
CA SER A 199 6.71 2.10 -12.58
C SER A 199 5.60 2.28 -11.55
N GLU A 200 5.57 3.44 -10.88
CA GLU A 200 4.57 3.73 -9.84
C GLU A 200 3.17 3.91 -10.42
N TYR A 201 3.03 4.21 -11.71
CA TYR A 201 1.73 4.20 -12.39
C TYR A 201 1.01 2.84 -12.24
N TRP A 202 1.74 1.73 -12.22
CA TRP A 202 1.14 0.38 -12.08
C TRP A 202 0.71 0.04 -10.66
N VAL A 203 1.16 0.81 -9.67
CA VAL A 203 0.76 0.67 -8.26
C VAL A 203 -0.65 1.23 -8.03
N LEU A 204 -1.09 2.19 -8.86
CA LEU A 204 -2.45 2.71 -8.80
C LEU A 204 -3.50 1.61 -9.00
N SER A 205 -4.60 1.70 -8.25
CA SER A 205 -5.75 0.82 -8.39
C SER A 205 -6.28 0.81 -9.84
N SER A 206 -6.88 -0.30 -10.26
CA SER A 206 -7.47 -0.39 -11.60
C SER A 206 -8.53 0.70 -11.83
N GLU A 207 -9.31 1.00 -10.79
CA GLU A 207 -10.33 2.05 -10.81
C GLU A 207 -9.71 3.43 -11.08
N ALA A 208 -8.69 3.82 -10.30
CA ALA A 208 -7.99 5.09 -10.47
C ALA A 208 -7.40 5.23 -11.89
N ARG A 209 -6.81 4.15 -12.43
CA ARG A 209 -6.23 4.14 -13.78
C ARG A 209 -7.27 4.22 -14.91
N SER A 210 -8.48 3.70 -14.69
CA SER A 210 -9.58 3.73 -15.66
C SER A 210 -10.48 4.96 -15.55
N SER A 211 -10.32 5.75 -14.48
CA SER A 211 -11.08 6.98 -14.25
C SER A 211 -10.76 8.08 -15.28
N GLY A 212 -11.60 9.12 -15.33
CA GLY A 212 -11.33 10.30 -16.16
C GLY A 212 -10.01 10.99 -15.81
N ALA A 213 -9.69 11.11 -14.52
CA ALA A 213 -8.39 11.58 -14.05
C ALA A 213 -7.24 10.65 -14.48
N GLY A 214 -7.47 9.34 -14.46
CA GLY A 214 -6.50 8.35 -14.96
C GLY A 214 -6.16 8.52 -16.45
N PHE A 215 -7.11 8.99 -17.28
CA PHE A 215 -6.84 9.33 -18.67
C PHE A 215 -5.97 10.59 -18.81
N LEU A 216 -6.24 11.63 -18.01
CA LEU A 216 -5.41 12.85 -17.98
C LEU A 216 -3.98 12.52 -17.53
N LEU A 217 -3.84 11.72 -16.48
CA LEU A 217 -2.56 11.22 -16.00
C LEU A 217 -1.77 10.48 -17.11
N LYS A 218 -2.39 9.58 -17.87
CA LYS A 218 -1.72 8.90 -19.01
C LYS A 218 -1.21 9.89 -20.05
N ARG A 219 -1.98 10.95 -20.33
CA ARG A 219 -1.57 12.01 -21.26
C ARG A 219 -0.40 12.81 -20.70
N THR A 220 -0.43 13.15 -19.41
CA THR A 220 0.68 13.82 -18.71
C THR A 220 1.95 12.98 -18.77
N LEU A 221 1.89 11.69 -18.38
CA LEU A 221 3.02 10.76 -18.46
C LEU A 221 3.57 10.63 -19.89
N SER A 222 2.69 10.55 -20.89
CA SER A 222 3.11 10.47 -22.30
C SER A 222 3.82 11.74 -22.78
N LYS A 223 3.37 12.91 -22.35
CA LYS A 223 4.03 14.19 -22.65
C LYS A 223 5.40 14.26 -21.97
N MET A 224 5.44 13.95 -20.67
CA MET A 224 6.66 13.92 -19.86
C MET A 224 7.70 12.98 -20.47
N ARG A 225 7.29 11.76 -20.86
CA ARG A 225 8.15 10.77 -21.52
C ARG A 225 8.86 11.34 -22.74
N ARG A 226 8.12 11.99 -23.64
CA ARG A 226 8.69 12.57 -24.88
C ARG A 226 9.74 13.64 -24.56
N GLU A 227 9.47 14.46 -23.55
CA GLU A 227 10.37 15.53 -23.17
C GLU A 227 11.64 14.97 -22.49
N LEU A 228 11.50 14.06 -21.53
CA LEU A 228 12.61 13.40 -20.85
C LEU A 228 13.49 12.60 -21.84
N GLU A 229 12.90 11.88 -22.79
CA GLU A 229 13.65 11.14 -23.82
C GLU A 229 14.43 12.09 -24.75
N SER A 230 13.86 13.25 -25.08
CA SER A 230 14.57 14.25 -25.91
C SER A 230 15.81 14.80 -25.20
N LYS A 231 15.72 14.98 -23.87
CA LYS A 231 16.81 15.49 -23.03
C LYS A 231 17.87 14.43 -22.74
N ALA A 232 17.45 13.19 -22.46
CA ALA A 232 18.35 12.06 -22.24
C ALA A 232 19.24 11.76 -23.46
N ARG A 233 18.76 12.02 -24.68
CA ARG A 233 19.56 11.88 -25.91
C ARG A 233 20.54 13.03 -26.14
N ALA A 234 20.35 14.15 -25.47
CA ALA A 234 21.16 15.36 -25.64
C ALA A 234 22.28 15.50 -24.60
N SER A 235 22.20 14.76 -23.48
CA SER A 235 23.21 14.63 -22.43
C SER A 235 24.17 13.49 -22.74
#